data_AF-A0A952HQR8-F1
#
_entry.id   AF-A0A952HQR8-F1
#
_cell.length_a   1.000
_cell.length_b   1.000
_cell.length_c   1.000
_cell.angle_alpha   90.00
_cell.angle_beta   90.00
_cell.angle_gamma   90.00
#
_symmetry.space_group_name_H-M   'P 1'
#
loop_
_entity.id
_entity.type
_entity.pdbx_description
1 polymer ?
#
loop_
_entity_poly.entity_id
_entity_poly.type
_entity_poly.pdbx_seq_one_letter_code
_entity_poly.pdbx_strand_id
1 'polypeptide(L)'
;MLGLARIAEKGPLVAISLAIGLLLVASVLPQFIPLLDLVSLPLTILSGAVMSYVCLRFGQQAAFQALFGGAAVLLLMSIVSHGNIWQLPLTGLMVWLPPALAALVLKRTVSLELALLLIAGVGVIVAFIVQLNAQAILDYWQSMLDLMMARAREQQSELFADEEFAERLKLFSVAMLRAIGVSVMAVAVGCLFIARSWQAQLFNVGGFQKEFHALKFGRAAALVALPVIVLSMVTSFGWLDSLALVLIFLFCLQGLAVVHSLVKQRNMSNGVLVVMYAFLILPHTMYLIGALGLTENLYPLRKS
;
A
#
# COMPACT_ATOMS: atom_id res chain seq x y z
N MET A 1 -16.84 10.54 -1.34
CA MET A 1 -15.47 10.59 -1.94
C MET A 1 -15.38 11.37 -3.25
N LEU A 2 -16.40 11.36 -4.13
CA LEU A 2 -16.38 12.13 -5.39
C LEU A 2 -16.13 13.64 -5.23
N GLY A 3 -16.41 14.22 -4.06
CA GLY A 3 -16.10 15.62 -3.76
C GLY A 3 -14.61 15.97 -3.93
N LEU A 4 -13.70 15.12 -3.45
CA LEU A 4 -12.25 15.32 -3.61
C LEU A 4 -11.84 15.22 -5.09
N ALA A 5 -12.41 14.27 -5.83
CA ALA A 5 -12.18 14.14 -7.26
C ALA A 5 -12.60 15.39 -8.04
N ARG A 6 -13.78 15.96 -7.73
CA ARG A 6 -14.27 17.21 -8.35
C ARG A 6 -13.41 18.42 -8.00
N ILE A 7 -12.86 18.48 -6.79
CA ILE A 7 -11.92 19.54 -6.40
C ILE A 7 -10.62 19.40 -7.21
N ALA A 8 -10.06 18.19 -7.28
CA ALA A 8 -8.85 17.90 -8.03
C ALA A 8 -9.02 18.14 -9.56
N GLU A 9 -10.24 18.00 -10.08
CA GLU A 9 -10.54 18.27 -11.49
C GLU A 9 -10.42 19.76 -11.88
N LYS A 10 -10.54 20.69 -10.91
CA LYS A 10 -10.45 22.14 -11.18
C LYS A 10 -9.10 22.59 -11.74
N GLY A 11 -8.06 21.78 -11.59
CA GLY A 11 -6.76 22.01 -12.21
C GLY A 11 -5.62 21.33 -11.47
N PRO A 12 -4.45 21.16 -12.11
CA PRO A 12 -3.30 20.49 -11.53
C PRO A 12 -2.82 21.16 -10.25
N LEU A 13 -2.72 22.50 -10.22
CA LEU A 13 -2.28 23.23 -9.02
C LEU A 13 -3.23 23.04 -7.83
N VAL A 14 -4.56 23.04 -8.07
CA VAL A 14 -5.56 22.81 -7.00
C VAL A 14 -5.43 21.39 -6.45
N ALA A 15 -5.25 20.40 -7.32
CA ALA A 15 -5.05 19.02 -6.91
C ALA A 15 -3.73 18.83 -6.14
N ILE A 16 -2.66 19.50 -6.54
CA ILE A 16 -1.36 19.47 -5.86
C ILE A 16 -1.49 20.03 -4.45
N SER A 17 -2.09 21.21 -4.30
CA SER A 17 -2.34 21.82 -2.99
C SER A 17 -3.21 20.93 -2.10
N LEU A 18 -4.21 20.26 -2.67
CA LEU A 18 -5.05 19.29 -1.94
C LEU A 18 -4.23 18.08 -1.48
N ALA A 19 -3.39 17.50 -2.33
CA ALA A 19 -2.54 16.36 -1.98
C ALA A 19 -1.54 16.73 -0.87
N ILE A 20 -0.89 17.89 -0.98
CA ILE A 20 0.01 18.41 0.06
C ILE A 20 -0.74 18.61 1.37
N GLY A 21 -1.89 19.30 1.34
CA GLY A 21 -2.69 19.57 2.53
C GLY A 21 -3.12 18.29 3.25
N LEU A 22 -3.57 17.27 2.52
CA LEU A 22 -3.93 15.96 3.09
C LEU A 22 -2.73 15.27 3.76
N LEU A 23 -1.55 15.32 3.14
CA LEU A 23 -0.34 14.70 3.71
C LEU A 23 0.17 15.45 4.95
N LEU A 24 0.11 16.79 4.92
CA LEU A 24 0.48 17.62 6.08
C LEU A 24 -0.43 17.33 7.27
N VAL A 25 -1.74 17.29 7.04
CA VAL A 25 -2.71 16.94 8.09
C VAL A 25 -2.45 15.53 8.62
N ALA A 26 -2.21 14.56 7.74
CA ALA A 26 -1.87 13.19 8.15
C ALA A 26 -0.60 13.13 9.02
N SER A 27 0.41 13.97 8.73
CA SER A 27 1.70 13.95 9.43
C SER A 27 1.68 14.74 10.75
N VAL A 28 0.86 15.78 10.85
CA VAL A 28 0.80 16.69 11.99
C VAL A 28 -0.20 16.21 13.05
N LEU A 29 -1.34 15.63 12.66
CA LEU A 29 -2.38 15.19 13.62
C LEU A 29 -1.85 14.27 14.74
N PRO A 30 -1.03 13.23 14.46
CA PRO A 30 -0.54 12.32 15.51
C PRO A 30 0.38 12.99 16.52
N GLN A 31 0.98 14.15 16.18
CA GLN A 31 1.87 14.89 17.09
C GLN A 31 1.09 15.51 18.26
N PHE A 32 -0.16 15.89 18.03
CA PHE A 32 -1.03 16.47 19.05
C PHE A 32 -1.86 15.40 19.76
N ILE A 33 -2.32 14.39 19.01
CA ILE A 33 -3.16 13.32 19.53
C ILE A 33 -2.66 11.99 18.96
N PRO A 34 -1.74 11.28 19.66
CA PRO A 34 -1.15 10.03 19.16
C PRO A 34 -2.17 8.95 18.80
N LEU A 35 -3.32 8.91 19.49
CA LEU A 35 -4.42 7.99 19.18
C LEU A 35 -5.04 8.21 17.79
N LEU A 36 -4.83 9.37 17.15
CA LEU A 36 -5.32 9.66 15.81
C LEU A 36 -4.41 9.14 14.69
N ASP A 37 -3.33 8.42 15.00
CA ASP A 37 -2.48 7.85 13.95
C ASP A 37 -3.24 6.87 13.04
N LEU A 38 -4.28 6.21 13.54
CA LEU A 38 -5.16 5.39 12.69
C LEU A 38 -5.87 6.21 11.59
N VAL A 39 -6.13 7.50 11.85
CA VAL A 39 -6.75 8.44 10.90
C VAL A 39 -5.73 9.02 9.92
N SER A 40 -4.42 8.95 10.22
CA SER A 40 -3.36 9.41 9.31
C SER A 40 -3.29 8.55 8.04
N LEU A 41 -3.53 7.25 8.16
CA LEU A 41 -3.48 6.29 7.05
C LEU A 41 -4.47 6.62 5.91
N PRO A 42 -5.78 6.77 6.14
CA PRO A 42 -6.71 7.10 5.05
C PRO A 42 -6.40 8.46 4.41
N LEU A 43 -5.94 9.45 5.18
CA LEU A 43 -5.54 10.76 4.64
C LEU A 43 -4.29 10.65 3.75
N THR A 44 -3.32 9.84 4.16
CA THR A 44 -2.10 9.54 3.38
C THR A 44 -2.46 8.85 2.06
N ILE A 45 -3.36 7.87 2.11
CA ILE A 45 -3.87 7.18 0.91
C ILE A 45 -4.61 8.17 0.00
N LEU A 46 -5.46 9.03 0.55
CA LEU A 46 -6.19 10.03 -0.24
C LEU A 46 -5.23 11.06 -0.87
N SER A 47 -4.17 11.46 -0.18
CA SER A 47 -3.12 12.32 -0.72
C SER A 47 -2.46 11.69 -1.95
N GLY A 48 -2.00 10.45 -1.85
CA GLY A 48 -1.43 9.71 -2.98
C GLY A 48 -2.45 9.42 -4.09
N ALA A 49 -3.72 9.24 -3.75
CA ALA A 49 -4.80 9.09 -4.74
C ALA A 49 -5.02 10.37 -5.56
N VAL A 50 -5.02 11.54 -4.93
CA VAL A 50 -5.11 12.83 -5.63
C VAL A 50 -3.91 13.00 -6.58
N MET A 51 -2.70 12.67 -6.12
CA MET A 51 -1.51 12.72 -6.95
C MET A 51 -1.59 11.78 -8.17
N SER A 52 -2.02 10.54 -7.94
CA SER A 52 -2.20 9.54 -8.99
C SER A 52 -3.31 9.92 -9.97
N TYR A 53 -4.37 10.57 -9.49
CA TYR A 53 -5.44 11.11 -10.32
C TYR A 53 -4.94 12.23 -11.24
N VAL A 54 -4.08 13.14 -10.74
CA VAL A 54 -3.43 14.16 -11.57
C VAL A 54 -2.61 13.53 -12.70
N CYS A 55 -1.86 12.46 -12.40
CA CYS A 55 -1.09 11.72 -13.39
C CYS A 55 -1.99 11.09 -14.47
N LEU A 56 -3.09 10.44 -14.06
CA LEU A 56 -4.08 9.86 -14.98
C LEU A 56 -4.76 10.92 -15.85
N ARG A 57 -5.19 12.04 -15.25
CA ARG A 57 -5.98 13.08 -15.93
C ARG A 57 -5.11 14.00 -16.79
N PHE A 58 -4.13 14.65 -16.18
CA PHE A 58 -3.35 15.73 -16.79
C PHE A 58 -2.01 15.26 -17.39
N GLY A 59 -1.57 14.02 -17.11
CA GLY A 59 -0.38 13.44 -17.72
C GLY A 59 0.94 13.84 -17.05
N GLN A 60 2.06 13.56 -17.71
CA GLN A 60 3.41 13.67 -17.13
C GLN A 60 3.81 15.09 -16.74
N GLN A 61 3.48 16.11 -17.55
CA GLN A 61 3.89 17.49 -17.25
C GLN A 61 3.28 17.97 -15.93
N ALA A 62 1.99 17.72 -15.72
CA ALA A 62 1.33 18.00 -14.45
C ALA A 62 1.88 17.15 -13.30
N ALA A 63 2.25 15.89 -13.55
CA ALA A 63 2.88 15.02 -12.54
C ALA A 63 4.24 15.57 -12.08
N PHE A 64 5.05 16.08 -13.01
CA PHE A 64 6.33 16.70 -12.65
C PHE A 64 6.15 17.97 -11.83
N GLN A 65 5.25 18.86 -12.25
CA GLN A 65 4.92 20.05 -11.46
C GLN A 65 4.42 19.69 -10.06
N ALA A 66 3.63 18.62 -9.96
CA ALA A 66 3.10 18.12 -8.72
C ALA A 66 4.17 17.55 -7.78
N LEU A 67 5.06 16.71 -8.29
CA LEU A 67 6.13 16.10 -7.50
C LEU A 67 7.16 17.14 -7.07
N PHE A 68 7.65 17.99 -7.97
CA PHE A 68 8.67 18.99 -7.63
C PHE A 68 8.10 20.16 -6.82
N GLY A 69 6.94 20.70 -7.22
CA GLY A 69 6.27 21.78 -6.49
C GLY A 69 5.83 21.31 -5.10
N GLY A 70 5.29 20.10 -5.01
CA GLY A 70 4.94 19.48 -3.73
C GLY A 70 6.15 19.19 -2.86
N ALA A 71 7.24 18.66 -3.41
CA ALA A 71 8.47 18.41 -2.66
C ALA A 71 9.05 19.68 -2.05
N ALA A 72 9.04 20.82 -2.77
CA ALA A 72 9.49 22.10 -2.24
C ALA A 72 8.66 22.56 -1.04
N VAL A 73 7.32 22.46 -1.11
CA VAL A 73 6.44 22.81 0.01
C VAL A 73 6.61 21.86 1.18
N LEU A 74 6.71 20.55 0.93
CA LEU A 74 6.94 19.55 1.97
C LEU A 74 8.29 19.77 2.65
N LEU A 75 9.34 20.16 1.92
CA LEU A 75 10.66 20.46 2.48
C LEU A 75 10.57 21.64 3.46
N LEU A 76 9.96 22.75 3.05
CA LEU A 76 9.75 23.90 3.91
C LEU A 76 8.96 23.53 5.17
N MET A 77 7.86 22.79 5.01
CA MET A 77 7.04 22.34 6.14
C MET A 77 7.79 21.37 7.05
N SER A 78 8.68 20.54 6.50
CA SER A 78 9.48 19.58 7.27
C SER A 78 10.43 20.29 8.23
N ILE A 79 11.05 21.38 7.79
CA ILE A 79 11.89 22.23 8.64
C ILE A 79 11.06 22.83 9.78
N VAL A 80 9.88 23.40 9.46
CA VAL A 80 9.06 24.12 10.43
C VAL A 80 8.44 23.18 11.47
N SER A 81 7.96 22.00 11.06
CA SER A 81 7.22 21.09 11.94
C SER A 81 8.11 20.09 12.69
N HIS A 82 9.17 19.59 12.04
CA HIS A 82 10.00 18.50 12.57
C HIS A 82 11.45 18.91 12.86
N GLY A 83 11.87 20.13 12.48
CA GLY A 83 13.27 20.54 12.55
C GLY A 83 14.21 19.70 11.65
N ASN A 84 13.65 18.92 10.72
CA ASN A 84 14.38 17.98 9.87
C ASN A 84 13.95 18.17 8.41
N ILE A 85 14.91 18.37 7.50
CA ILE A 85 14.64 18.61 6.07
C ILE A 85 14.11 17.39 5.30
N TRP A 86 14.30 16.18 5.81
CA TRP A 86 14.05 14.93 5.08
C TRP A 86 12.70 14.29 5.38
N GLN A 87 12.12 14.53 6.56
CA GLN A 87 10.99 13.74 7.07
C GLN A 87 9.75 13.79 6.16
N LEU A 88 9.22 14.98 5.86
CA LEU A 88 8.03 15.10 5.00
C LEU A 88 8.33 14.84 3.51
N PRO A 89 9.45 15.32 2.92
CA PRO A 89 9.78 15.00 1.53
C PRO A 89 9.93 13.51 1.28
N LEU A 90 10.58 12.77 2.19
CA LEU A 90 10.75 11.33 2.05
C LEU A 90 9.41 10.59 2.17
N THR A 91 8.57 11.00 3.12
CA THR A 91 7.20 10.47 3.28
C THR A 91 6.36 10.73 2.03
N GLY A 92 6.38 11.96 1.52
CA GLY A 92 5.71 12.33 0.28
C GLY A 92 6.21 11.52 -0.91
N LEU A 93 7.53 11.36 -1.05
CA LEU A 93 8.11 10.55 -2.11
C LEU A 93 7.66 9.09 -2.03
N MET A 94 7.69 8.47 -0.85
CA MET A 94 7.28 7.08 -0.64
C MET A 94 5.80 6.85 -0.93
N VAL A 95 4.94 7.81 -0.59
CA VAL A 95 3.48 7.71 -0.77
C VAL A 95 3.05 8.09 -2.19
N TRP A 96 3.69 9.08 -2.80
CA TRP A 96 3.27 9.65 -4.07
C TRP A 96 3.93 8.98 -5.26
N LEU A 97 5.22 8.67 -5.20
CA LEU A 97 5.98 8.20 -6.36
C LEU A 97 5.46 6.85 -6.89
N PRO A 98 5.28 5.79 -6.07
CA PRO A 98 4.88 4.49 -6.59
C PRO A 98 3.52 4.51 -7.32
N PRO A 99 2.44 5.07 -6.74
CA PRO A 99 1.15 5.08 -7.43
C PRO A 99 1.09 6.14 -8.55
N ALA A 100 1.88 7.22 -8.50
CA ALA A 100 2.01 8.16 -9.62
C ALA A 100 2.67 7.50 -10.84
N LEU A 101 3.76 6.76 -10.65
CA LEU A 101 4.39 6.00 -11.73
C LEU A 101 3.44 4.94 -12.29
N ALA A 102 2.74 4.22 -11.42
CA ALA A 102 1.75 3.24 -11.84
C ALA A 102 0.59 3.87 -12.62
N ALA A 103 0.12 5.06 -12.21
CA ALA A 103 -0.87 5.84 -12.94
C ALA A 103 -0.38 6.24 -14.33
N LEU A 104 0.89 6.63 -14.48
CA LEU A 104 1.47 6.94 -15.79
C LEU A 104 1.58 5.69 -16.68
N VAL A 105 1.96 4.54 -16.12
CA VAL A 105 1.96 3.25 -16.83
C VAL A 105 0.55 2.88 -17.26
N LEU A 106 -0.43 2.98 -16.35
CA LEU A 106 -1.84 2.70 -16.64
C LEU A 106 -2.36 3.61 -17.76
N LYS A 107 -2.03 4.91 -17.73
CA LYS A 107 -2.42 5.87 -18.76
C LYS A 107 -1.83 5.54 -20.14
N ARG A 108 -0.57 5.08 -20.19
CA ARG A 108 0.14 4.80 -21.46
C ARG A 108 -0.22 3.44 -22.05
N THR A 109 -0.39 2.42 -21.20
CA THR A 109 -0.56 1.02 -21.62
C THR A 109 -2.00 0.54 -21.58
N VAL A 110 -2.88 1.26 -20.87
CA VAL A 110 -4.27 0.84 -20.61
C VAL A 110 -4.32 -0.54 -19.92
N SER A 111 -3.26 -0.89 -19.19
CA SER A 111 -3.12 -2.18 -18.49
C SER A 111 -3.00 -1.97 -16.99
N LEU A 112 -4.04 -2.39 -16.25
CA LEU A 112 -4.03 -2.42 -14.78
C LEU A 112 -3.01 -3.44 -14.26
N GLU A 113 -2.81 -4.53 -15.00
CA GLU A 113 -1.81 -5.56 -14.72
C GLU A 113 -0.41 -4.96 -14.64
N LEU A 114 0.03 -4.24 -15.68
CA LEU A 114 1.37 -3.62 -15.71
C LEU A 114 1.54 -2.56 -14.62
N ALA A 115 0.49 -1.80 -14.32
CA ALA A 115 0.51 -0.82 -13.24
C ALA A 115 0.69 -1.47 -11.85
N LEU A 116 0.00 -2.59 -11.60
CA LEU A 116 0.13 -3.35 -10.36
C LEU A 116 1.45 -4.10 -10.26
N LEU A 117 1.97 -4.63 -11.37
CA LEU A 117 3.32 -5.23 -11.42
C LEU A 117 4.41 -4.20 -11.11
N LEU A 118 4.27 -2.97 -11.60
CA LEU A 118 5.18 -1.87 -11.23
C LEU A 118 5.13 -1.61 -9.72
N ILE A 119 3.94 -1.49 -9.13
CA ILE A 119 3.79 -1.27 -7.69
C ILE A 119 4.38 -2.44 -6.89
N ALA A 120 4.15 -3.68 -7.33
CA ALA A 120 4.77 -4.86 -6.73
C ALA A 120 6.29 -4.79 -6.81
N GLY A 121 6.86 -4.44 -7.96
CA GLY A 121 8.30 -4.25 -8.14
C GLY A 121 8.88 -3.21 -7.18
N VAL A 122 8.17 -2.10 -6.96
CA VAL A 122 8.56 -1.11 -5.94
C VAL A 122 8.51 -1.71 -4.53
N GLY A 123 7.46 -2.47 -4.21
CA GLY A 123 7.35 -3.19 -2.92
C GLY A 123 8.50 -4.17 -2.70
N VAL A 124 8.93 -4.89 -3.75
CA VAL A 124 10.11 -5.77 -3.73
C VAL A 124 11.40 -5.00 -3.48
N ILE A 125 11.60 -3.88 -4.17
CA ILE A 125 12.78 -3.02 -3.98
C ILE A 125 12.84 -2.51 -2.54
N VAL A 126 11.71 -2.04 -2.00
CA VAL A 126 11.63 -1.57 -0.61
C VAL A 126 11.92 -2.72 0.36
N ALA A 127 11.28 -3.89 0.18
CA ALA A 127 11.55 -5.07 1.00
C ALA A 127 13.04 -5.44 1.02
N PHE A 128 13.69 -5.39 -0.14
CA PHE A 128 15.12 -5.68 -0.25
C PHE A 128 15.98 -4.63 0.47
N ILE A 129 15.73 -3.34 0.27
CA ILE A 129 16.45 -2.24 0.94
C ILE A 129 16.31 -2.34 2.45
N VAL A 130 15.10 -2.59 2.96
CA VAL A 130 14.85 -2.78 4.39
C VAL A 130 15.65 -3.96 4.92
N GLN A 131 15.63 -5.10 4.21
CA GLN A 131 16.30 -6.30 4.68
C GLN A 131 17.83 -6.20 4.65
N LEU A 132 18.41 -5.42 3.72
CA LEU A 132 19.83 -5.07 3.73
C LEU A 132 20.24 -4.31 5.00
N ASN A 133 19.30 -3.57 5.58
CA ASN A 133 19.50 -2.76 6.79
C ASN A 133 18.80 -3.36 8.02
N ALA A 134 18.39 -4.64 7.94
CA ALA A 134 17.54 -5.27 8.94
C ALA A 134 18.12 -5.19 10.36
N GLN A 135 19.42 -5.50 10.49
CA GLN A 135 20.09 -5.50 11.79
C GLN A 135 20.04 -4.11 12.43
N ALA A 136 20.48 -3.08 11.70
CA ALA A 136 20.49 -1.70 12.20
C ALA A 136 19.08 -1.20 12.57
N ILE A 137 18.07 -1.54 11.78
CA ILE A 137 16.68 -1.16 12.07
C ILE A 137 16.16 -1.88 13.32
N LEU A 138 16.39 -3.19 13.42
CA LEU A 138 15.96 -3.98 14.57
C LEU A 138 16.68 -3.55 15.84
N ASP A 139 17.98 -3.26 15.80
CA ASP A 139 18.75 -2.76 16.94
C ASP A 139 18.22 -1.40 17.40
N TYR A 140 17.92 -0.50 16.46
CA TYR A 140 17.31 0.80 16.77
C TYR A 140 15.94 0.63 17.43
N TRP A 141 15.06 -0.22 16.90
CA TRP A 141 13.75 -0.50 17.49
C TRP A 141 13.87 -1.15 18.87
N GLN A 142 14.81 -2.09 19.05
CA GLN A 142 15.08 -2.71 20.35
C GLN A 142 15.52 -1.68 21.39
N SER A 143 16.41 -0.75 21.03
CA SER A 143 16.82 0.31 21.95
C SER A 143 15.67 1.21 22.39
N MET A 144 14.70 1.46 21.50
CA MET A 144 13.49 2.22 21.81
C MET A 144 12.56 1.43 22.74
N LEU A 145 12.40 0.13 22.48
CA LEU A 145 11.62 -0.77 23.34
C LEU A 145 12.22 -0.83 24.74
N ASP A 146 13.54 -0.99 24.87
CA ASP A 146 14.22 -1.05 26.15
C ASP A 146 14.03 0.25 26.95
N LEU A 147 14.13 1.41 26.28
CA LEU A 147 13.84 2.71 26.90
C LEU A 147 12.39 2.83 27.36
N MET A 148 11.43 2.35 26.56
CA MET A 148 10.02 2.36 26.90
C MET A 148 9.73 1.47 28.12
N MET A 149 10.31 0.27 28.15
CA MET A 149 10.18 -0.68 29.26
C MET A 149 10.80 -0.14 30.55
N ALA A 150 11.97 0.50 30.47
CA ALA A 150 12.61 1.15 31.61
C ALA A 150 11.70 2.22 32.23
N ARG A 151 11.11 3.10 31.40
CA ARG A 151 10.16 4.13 31.86
C ARG A 151 8.89 3.54 32.46
N ALA A 152 8.38 2.45 31.89
CA ALA A 152 7.16 1.82 32.39
C ALA A 152 7.37 1.14 33.76
N ARG A 153 8.56 0.56 33.99
CA ARG A 153 8.97 0.04 35.30
C ARG A 153 9.07 1.14 36.35
N GLU A 154 9.64 2.30 35.99
CA GLU A 154 9.66 3.48 36.88
C GLU A 154 8.24 3.95 37.25
N GLN A 155 7.29 3.83 36.33
CA GLN A 155 5.88 4.21 36.53
C GLN A 155 5.03 3.09 37.17
N GLN A 156 5.63 1.98 37.61
CA GLN A 156 4.95 0.82 38.20
C GLN A 156 3.81 0.25 37.33
N SER A 157 3.94 0.32 36.01
CA SER A 157 2.95 -0.26 35.11
C SER A 157 3.16 -1.78 35.00
N GLU A 158 2.30 -2.56 35.65
CA GLU A 158 2.39 -4.03 35.68
C GLU A 158 2.32 -4.67 34.28
N LEU A 159 1.58 -4.08 33.34
CA LEU A 159 1.43 -4.59 31.97
C LEU A 159 2.74 -4.58 31.17
N PHE A 160 3.63 -3.62 31.47
CA PHE A 160 4.89 -3.40 30.76
C PHE A 160 6.11 -3.84 31.58
N ALA A 161 5.92 -4.53 32.70
CA ALA A 161 7.02 -5.07 33.50
C ALA A 161 7.36 -6.53 33.15
N ASP A 162 6.53 -7.18 32.33
CA ASP A 162 6.62 -8.59 31.94
C ASP A 162 7.68 -8.83 30.83
N GLU A 163 8.56 -9.79 31.05
CA GLU A 163 9.57 -10.21 30.07
C GLU A 163 8.94 -10.95 28.88
N GLU A 164 7.83 -11.67 29.09
CA GLU A 164 7.13 -12.36 28.00
C GLU A 164 6.54 -11.35 27.01
N PHE A 165 6.03 -10.22 27.51
CA PHE A 165 5.56 -9.12 26.69
C PHE A 165 6.68 -8.54 25.81
N ALA A 166 7.88 -8.35 26.37
CA ALA A 166 9.04 -7.86 25.63
C ALA A 166 9.47 -8.81 24.50
N GLU A 167 9.45 -10.13 24.74
CA GLU A 167 9.76 -11.13 23.71
C GLU A 167 8.73 -11.12 22.57
N ARG A 168 7.43 -11.02 22.91
CA ARG A 168 6.35 -10.89 21.92
C ARG A 168 6.52 -9.63 21.05
N LEU A 169 6.93 -8.51 21.65
CA LEU A 169 7.24 -7.28 20.91
C LEU A 169 8.43 -7.45 19.96
N LYS A 170 9.49 -8.15 20.37
CA LYS A 170 10.63 -8.44 19.49
C LYS A 170 10.21 -9.27 18.27
N LEU A 171 9.40 -10.32 18.48
CA LEU A 171 8.84 -11.12 17.38
C LEU A 171 7.98 -10.26 16.45
N PHE A 172 7.15 -9.38 17.01
CA PHE A 172 6.32 -8.45 16.26
C PHE A 172 7.17 -7.48 15.42
N SER A 173 8.26 -6.94 15.96
CA SER A 173 9.20 -6.07 15.24
C SER A 173 9.80 -6.75 14.01
N VAL A 174 10.19 -8.03 14.13
CA VAL A 174 10.72 -8.80 12.99
C VAL A 174 9.63 -9.01 11.93
N ALA A 175 8.40 -9.33 12.34
CA ALA A 175 7.28 -9.48 11.41
C ALA A 175 6.94 -8.14 10.70
N MET A 176 6.94 -7.03 11.44
CA MET A 176 6.73 -5.69 10.89
C MET A 176 7.80 -5.33 9.86
N LEU A 177 9.08 -5.56 10.17
CA LEU A 177 10.20 -5.32 9.26
C LEU A 177 9.98 -6.03 7.92
N ARG A 178 9.61 -7.32 7.96
CA ARG A 178 9.32 -8.12 6.76
C ARG A 178 8.09 -7.60 6.00
N ALA A 179 7.13 -7.01 6.71
CA ALA A 179 5.90 -6.48 6.12
C ALA A 179 6.04 -5.07 5.50
N ILE A 180 7.17 -4.37 5.63
CA ILE A 180 7.30 -2.99 5.14
C ILE A 180 7.09 -2.91 3.61
N GLY A 181 7.68 -3.82 2.85
CA GLY A 181 7.54 -3.82 1.38
C GLY A 181 6.09 -3.99 0.92
N VAL A 182 5.37 -4.95 1.51
CA VAL A 182 3.94 -5.16 1.21
C VAL A 182 3.06 -4.00 1.73
N SER A 183 3.46 -3.34 2.81
CA SER A 183 2.74 -2.17 3.34
C SER A 183 2.81 -0.99 2.38
N VAL A 184 4.00 -0.69 1.85
CA VAL A 184 4.19 0.33 0.80
C VAL A 184 3.40 -0.03 -0.46
N MET A 185 3.45 -1.30 -0.86
CA MET A 185 2.66 -1.82 -1.98
C MET A 185 1.15 -1.60 -1.76
N ALA A 186 0.62 -1.95 -0.58
CA ALA A 186 -0.79 -1.84 -0.25
C ALA A 186 -1.28 -0.38 -0.27
N VAL A 187 -0.49 0.55 0.30
CA VAL A 187 -0.79 1.99 0.25
C VAL A 187 -0.83 2.48 -1.21
N ALA A 188 0.17 2.13 -2.02
CA ALA A 188 0.22 2.53 -3.42
C ALA A 188 -0.94 1.94 -4.25
N VAL A 189 -1.31 0.68 -4.02
CA VAL A 189 -2.49 0.06 -4.66
C VAL A 189 -3.77 0.81 -4.26
N GLY A 190 -3.94 1.14 -2.97
CA GLY A 190 -5.05 1.94 -2.48
C GLY A 190 -5.15 3.30 -3.18
N CYS A 191 -4.02 4.02 -3.27
CA CYS A 191 -3.93 5.28 -3.99
C CYS A 191 -4.36 5.15 -5.46
N LEU A 192 -3.79 4.17 -6.18
CA LEU A 192 -4.09 3.95 -7.60
C LEU A 192 -5.55 3.56 -7.84
N PHE A 193 -6.09 2.64 -7.04
CA PHE A 193 -7.47 2.18 -7.17
C PHE A 193 -8.47 3.29 -6.89
N ILE A 194 -8.24 4.11 -5.86
CA ILE A 194 -9.09 5.28 -5.59
C ILE A 194 -9.01 6.26 -6.76
N ALA A 195 -7.81 6.62 -7.22
CA ALA A 195 -7.62 7.51 -8.35
C ALA A 195 -8.31 7.01 -9.62
N ARG A 196 -8.15 5.73 -9.95
CA ARG A 196 -8.77 5.11 -11.13
C ARG A 196 -10.28 5.01 -10.97
N SER A 197 -10.79 4.74 -9.76
CA SER A 197 -12.22 4.73 -9.48
C SER A 197 -12.86 6.11 -9.66
N TRP A 198 -12.18 7.18 -9.23
CA TRP A 198 -12.61 8.56 -9.44
C TRP A 198 -12.64 8.91 -10.92
N GLN A 199 -11.57 8.58 -11.65
CA GLN A 199 -11.51 8.80 -13.10
C GLN A 199 -12.60 8.04 -13.85
N ALA A 200 -12.86 6.78 -13.50
CA ALA A 200 -13.93 6.00 -14.10
C ALA A 200 -15.30 6.60 -13.80
N GLN A 201 -15.58 7.01 -12.56
CA GLN A 201 -16.88 7.61 -12.23
C GLN A 201 -17.14 8.94 -12.95
N LEU A 202 -16.11 9.74 -13.21
CA LEU A 202 -16.25 11.04 -13.88
C LEU A 202 -16.31 10.91 -15.41
N PHE A 203 -15.59 9.95 -16.00
CA PHE A 203 -15.39 9.91 -17.47
C PHE A 203 -15.74 8.59 -18.15
N ASN A 204 -15.85 7.47 -17.41
CA ASN A 204 -16.12 6.15 -17.98
C ASN A 204 -16.76 5.21 -16.93
N VAL A 205 -18.05 5.42 -16.65
CA VAL A 205 -18.75 4.76 -15.55
C VAL A 205 -18.67 3.23 -15.72
N GLY A 206 -18.24 2.55 -14.65
CA GLY A 206 -18.01 1.09 -14.66
C GLY A 206 -16.70 0.63 -15.30
N GLY A 207 -15.88 1.54 -15.84
CA GLY A 207 -14.59 1.21 -16.45
C GLY A 207 -13.63 0.49 -15.49
N PHE A 208 -13.46 1.02 -14.27
CA PHE A 208 -12.61 0.38 -13.25
C PHE A 208 -13.11 -1.01 -12.87
N GLN A 209 -14.43 -1.22 -12.79
CA GLN A 209 -15.00 -2.55 -12.52
C GLN A 209 -14.59 -3.54 -13.61
N LYS A 210 -14.72 -3.18 -14.89
CA LYS A 210 -14.33 -4.05 -16.00
C LYS A 210 -12.85 -4.40 -15.95
N GLU A 211 -11.98 -3.40 -15.73
CA GLU A 211 -10.53 -3.59 -15.61
C GLU A 211 -10.16 -4.52 -14.44
N PHE A 212 -10.74 -4.27 -13.26
CA PHE A 212 -10.49 -5.10 -12.08
C PHE A 212 -11.00 -6.53 -12.29
N HIS A 213 -12.21 -6.72 -12.82
CA HIS A 213 -12.75 -8.05 -13.12
C HIS A 213 -11.93 -8.81 -14.18
N ALA A 214 -11.21 -8.12 -15.06
CA ALA A 214 -10.35 -8.72 -16.07
C ALA A 214 -8.90 -8.96 -15.59
N LEU A 215 -8.54 -8.55 -14.37
CA LEU A 215 -7.18 -8.65 -13.85
C LEU A 215 -6.67 -10.10 -13.87
N LYS A 216 -5.55 -10.30 -14.58
CA LYS A 216 -4.75 -11.52 -14.67
C LYS A 216 -3.29 -11.12 -14.87
N PHE A 217 -2.36 -11.68 -14.10
CA PHE A 217 -0.91 -11.40 -14.23
C PHE A 217 -0.17 -12.36 -15.20
N GLY A 218 -0.87 -13.37 -15.69
CA GLY A 218 -0.33 -14.34 -16.64
C GLY A 218 0.54 -15.42 -16.00
N ARG A 219 0.85 -16.43 -16.81
CA ARG A 219 1.60 -17.63 -16.40
C ARG A 219 3.03 -17.30 -15.95
N ALA A 220 3.70 -16.36 -16.61
CA ALA A 220 5.07 -15.99 -16.29
C ALA A 220 5.20 -15.46 -14.86
N ALA A 221 4.30 -14.55 -14.45
CA ALA A 221 4.29 -14.03 -13.08
C ALA A 221 4.06 -15.14 -12.05
N ALA A 222 3.14 -16.06 -12.33
CA ALA A 222 2.86 -17.19 -11.44
C ALA A 222 4.05 -18.16 -11.30
N LEU A 223 4.75 -18.44 -12.40
CA LEU A 223 5.94 -19.31 -12.41
C LEU A 223 7.13 -18.69 -11.65
N VAL A 224 7.24 -17.37 -11.61
CA VAL A 224 8.25 -16.67 -10.80
C VAL A 224 7.84 -16.66 -9.32
N ALA A 225 6.56 -16.42 -9.04
CA ALA A 225 6.12 -16.25 -7.66
C ALA A 225 6.05 -17.56 -6.86
N LEU A 226 5.64 -18.66 -7.49
CA LEU A 226 5.45 -19.94 -6.80
C LEU A 226 6.74 -20.46 -6.13
N PRO A 227 7.91 -20.51 -6.81
CA PRO A 227 9.15 -20.93 -6.17
C PRO A 227 9.55 -20.04 -4.99
N VAL A 228 9.38 -18.72 -5.11
CA VAL A 228 9.73 -17.79 -4.03
C VAL A 228 8.88 -18.03 -2.79
N ILE A 229 7.56 -18.21 -2.96
CA ILE A 229 6.64 -18.50 -1.86
C ILE A 229 6.96 -19.86 -1.24
N VAL A 230 7.24 -20.89 -2.04
CA VAL A 230 7.61 -22.22 -1.52
C VAL A 230 8.94 -22.17 -0.76
N LEU A 231 9.94 -21.47 -1.30
CA LEU A 231 11.26 -21.32 -0.67
C LEU A 231 11.18 -20.55 0.64
N SER A 232 10.32 -19.53 0.76
CA SER A 232 10.14 -18.81 2.03
C SER A 232 9.56 -19.71 3.13
N MET A 233 8.78 -20.74 2.78
CA MET A 233 8.20 -21.67 3.75
C MET A 233 9.19 -22.72 4.27
N VAL A 234 10.21 -23.06 3.47
CA VAL A 234 11.19 -24.12 3.81
C VAL A 234 12.56 -23.58 4.23
N THR A 235 12.77 -22.27 4.14
CA THR A 235 13.99 -21.59 4.56
C THR A 235 13.68 -20.58 5.67
N SER A 236 14.72 -20.02 6.29
CA SER A 236 14.57 -18.98 7.31
C SER A 236 15.19 -17.65 6.89
N PHE A 237 15.26 -17.41 5.57
CA PHE A 237 15.83 -16.18 5.03
C PHE A 237 14.78 -15.06 5.04
N GLY A 238 14.96 -14.05 5.90
CA GLY A 238 13.98 -12.96 6.05
C GLY A 238 13.66 -12.17 4.77
N TRP A 239 14.61 -12.09 3.82
CA TRP A 239 14.36 -11.45 2.52
C TRP A 239 13.37 -12.25 1.65
N LEU A 240 13.40 -13.58 1.72
CA LEU A 240 12.44 -14.44 1.01
C LEU A 240 11.04 -14.27 1.60
N ASP A 241 10.90 -14.21 2.92
CA ASP A 241 9.62 -13.95 3.57
C ASP A 241 9.03 -12.61 3.14
N SER A 242 9.87 -11.57 3.12
CA SER A 242 9.46 -10.23 2.72
C SER A 242 8.99 -10.20 1.25
N LEU A 243 9.70 -10.91 0.38
CA LEU A 243 9.34 -11.05 -1.03
C LEU A 243 8.06 -11.87 -1.23
N ALA A 244 7.91 -12.96 -0.49
CA ALA A 244 6.73 -13.80 -0.52
C ALA A 244 5.48 -13.02 -0.11
N LEU A 245 5.55 -12.17 0.93
CA LEU A 245 4.43 -11.33 1.35
C LEU A 245 3.97 -10.37 0.24
N VAL A 246 4.89 -9.75 -0.49
CA VAL A 246 4.58 -8.87 -1.63
C VAL A 246 3.87 -9.65 -2.74
N LEU A 247 4.38 -10.84 -3.08
CA LEU A 247 3.81 -11.68 -4.13
C LEU A 247 2.44 -12.25 -3.73
N ILE A 248 2.28 -12.71 -2.50
CA ILE A 248 1.00 -13.20 -1.97
C ILE A 248 -0.04 -12.10 -2.02
N PHE A 249 0.31 -10.87 -1.62
CA PHE A 249 -0.60 -9.74 -1.72
C PHE A 249 -0.95 -9.40 -3.17
N LEU A 250 0.02 -9.43 -4.10
CA LEU A 250 -0.23 -9.25 -5.53
C LEU A 250 -1.26 -10.26 -6.06
N PHE A 251 -1.06 -11.55 -5.81
CA PHE A 251 -2.02 -12.57 -6.25
C PHE A 251 -3.32 -12.55 -5.45
N CYS A 252 -3.33 -12.05 -4.22
CA CYS A 252 -4.56 -11.81 -3.47
C CYS A 252 -5.45 -10.79 -4.20
N LEU A 253 -4.89 -9.72 -4.77
CA LEU A 253 -5.65 -8.79 -5.61
C LEU A 253 -6.28 -9.48 -6.83
N GLN A 254 -5.54 -10.39 -7.48
CA GLN A 254 -6.11 -11.21 -8.56
C GLN A 254 -7.19 -12.16 -8.05
N GLY A 255 -7.01 -12.78 -6.88
CA GLY A 255 -8.02 -13.65 -6.26
C GLY A 255 -9.31 -12.90 -5.94
N LEU A 256 -9.21 -11.68 -5.40
CA LEU A 256 -10.36 -10.79 -5.20
C LEU A 256 -11.06 -10.50 -6.54
N ALA A 257 -10.30 -10.16 -7.59
CA ALA A 257 -10.85 -9.98 -8.92
C ALA A 257 -11.56 -11.24 -9.47
N VAL A 258 -11.03 -12.43 -9.16
CA VAL A 258 -11.67 -13.71 -9.51
C VAL A 258 -13.03 -13.83 -8.84
N VAL A 259 -13.11 -13.65 -7.52
CA VAL A 259 -14.37 -13.75 -6.77
C VAL A 259 -15.39 -12.72 -7.26
N HIS A 260 -15.00 -11.46 -7.42
CA HIS A 260 -15.88 -10.39 -7.93
C HIS A 260 -16.44 -10.71 -9.32
N SER A 261 -15.59 -11.24 -10.20
CA SER A 261 -16.01 -11.63 -11.54
C SER A 261 -16.92 -12.86 -11.53
N LEU A 262 -16.65 -13.87 -10.71
CA LEU A 262 -17.51 -15.05 -10.57
C LEU A 262 -18.88 -14.71 -10.00
N VAL A 263 -18.95 -13.86 -8.97
CA VAL A 263 -20.23 -13.41 -8.39
C VAL A 263 -21.11 -12.78 -9.48
N LYS A 264 -20.51 -11.95 -10.36
CA LYS A 264 -21.22 -11.35 -11.48
C LYS A 264 -21.58 -12.35 -12.58
N GLN A 265 -20.63 -13.19 -13.02
CA GLN A 265 -20.84 -14.16 -14.12
C GLN A 265 -21.86 -15.24 -13.76
N ARG A 266 -21.97 -15.59 -12.47
CA ARG A 266 -22.85 -16.64 -11.96
C ARG A 266 -24.15 -16.09 -11.34
N ASN A 267 -24.39 -14.77 -11.42
CA ASN A 267 -25.54 -14.09 -10.81
C ASN A 267 -25.73 -14.47 -9.32
N MET A 268 -24.62 -14.54 -8.56
CA MET A 268 -24.67 -14.84 -7.13
C MET A 268 -25.08 -13.60 -6.33
N SER A 269 -25.53 -13.80 -5.08
CA SER A 269 -25.86 -12.69 -4.20
C SER A 269 -24.60 -11.91 -3.77
N ASN A 270 -24.75 -10.61 -3.54
CA ASN A 270 -23.68 -9.77 -3.01
C ASN A 270 -23.23 -10.20 -1.59
N GLY A 271 -24.01 -11.04 -0.90
CA GLY A 271 -23.65 -11.60 0.41
C GLY A 271 -22.35 -12.41 0.38
N VAL A 272 -22.01 -13.03 -0.76
CA VAL A 272 -20.72 -13.73 -0.94
C VAL A 272 -19.55 -12.78 -0.77
N LEU A 273 -19.64 -11.56 -1.30
CA LEU A 273 -18.59 -10.55 -1.17
C LEU A 273 -18.50 -10.05 0.26
N VAL A 274 -19.63 -9.85 0.94
CA VAL A 274 -19.67 -9.44 2.35
C VAL A 274 -18.95 -10.46 3.22
N VAL A 275 -19.25 -11.75 3.05
CA VAL A 275 -18.59 -12.84 3.78
C VAL A 275 -17.09 -12.86 3.45
N MET A 276 -16.72 -12.81 2.17
CA MET A 276 -15.31 -12.79 1.76
C MET A 276 -14.53 -11.65 2.46
N TYR A 277 -15.05 -10.42 2.47
CA TYR A 277 -14.39 -9.29 3.11
C TYR A 277 -14.37 -9.39 4.64
N ALA A 278 -15.42 -9.94 5.27
CA ALA A 278 -15.43 -10.18 6.71
C ALA A 278 -14.31 -11.15 7.12
N PHE A 279 -14.11 -12.22 6.33
CA PHE A 279 -13.03 -13.18 6.58
C PHE A 279 -11.65 -12.67 6.15
N LEU A 280 -11.55 -11.70 5.24
CA LEU A 280 -10.27 -11.16 4.76
C LEU A 280 -9.44 -10.47 5.88
N ILE A 281 -10.09 -10.07 6.97
CA ILE A 281 -9.43 -9.53 8.17
C ILE A 281 -8.50 -10.58 8.80
N LEU A 282 -8.81 -11.87 8.63
CA LEU A 282 -7.96 -12.96 9.09
C LEU A 282 -6.79 -13.15 8.10
N PRO A 283 -5.53 -13.11 8.56
CA PRO A 283 -4.36 -13.27 7.67
C PRO A 283 -4.42 -14.54 6.80
N HIS A 284 -4.93 -15.64 7.35
CA HIS A 284 -5.12 -16.93 6.65
C HIS A 284 -5.95 -16.80 5.36
N THR A 285 -6.99 -15.97 5.37
CA THR A 285 -7.85 -15.75 4.21
C THR A 285 -7.09 -15.08 3.07
N MET A 286 -6.15 -14.18 3.37
CA MET A 286 -5.30 -13.54 2.36
C MET A 286 -4.48 -14.59 1.58
N TYR A 287 -3.94 -15.61 2.27
CA TYR A 287 -3.22 -16.69 1.60
C TYR A 287 -4.14 -17.54 0.73
N LEU A 288 -5.35 -17.86 1.18
CA LEU A 288 -6.33 -18.64 0.41
C LEU A 288 -6.78 -17.90 -0.86
N ILE A 289 -7.10 -16.61 -0.74
CA ILE A 289 -7.46 -15.77 -1.87
C ILE A 289 -6.25 -15.55 -2.79
N GLY A 290 -5.04 -15.40 -2.24
CA GLY A 290 -3.81 -15.36 -3.00
C GLY A 290 -3.58 -16.64 -3.82
N ALA A 291 -3.79 -17.81 -3.23
CA ALA A 291 -3.72 -19.09 -3.92
C ALA A 291 -4.77 -19.20 -5.04
N LEU A 292 -6.00 -18.71 -4.82
CA LEU A 292 -7.03 -18.61 -5.87
C LEU A 292 -6.56 -17.74 -7.04
N GLY A 293 -5.95 -16.59 -6.76
CA GLY A 293 -5.39 -15.72 -7.78
C GLY A 293 -4.23 -16.34 -8.54
N LEU A 294 -3.35 -17.06 -7.86
CA LEU A 294 -2.21 -17.77 -8.46
C LEU A 294 -2.69 -18.91 -9.37
N THR A 295 -3.64 -19.72 -8.89
CA THR A 295 -4.19 -20.87 -9.62
C THR A 295 -4.93 -20.46 -10.89
N GLU A 296 -5.64 -19.31 -10.90
CA GLU A 296 -6.29 -18.74 -12.09
C GLU A 296 -5.33 -18.55 -13.29
N ASN A 297 -4.04 -18.30 -13.03
CA ASN A 297 -3.04 -18.14 -14.09
C ASN A 297 -2.62 -19.47 -14.73
N LEU A 298 -2.70 -20.56 -13.98
CA LEU A 298 -2.39 -21.91 -14.46
C LEU A 298 -3.62 -22.56 -15.09
N TYR A 299 -4.75 -22.44 -14.40
CA TYR A 299 -6.04 -23.01 -14.73
C TYR A 299 -7.10 -21.91 -14.78
N PRO A 300 -7.64 -21.56 -15.97
CA PRO A 300 -8.65 -20.51 -16.08
C PRO A 300 -9.96 -20.92 -15.41
N LEU A 301 -10.37 -20.21 -14.36
CA LEU A 301 -11.58 -20.45 -13.56
C LEU A 301 -12.78 -19.63 -14.05
N ARG A 302 -12.52 -18.50 -14.73
CA ARG A 302 -13.54 -17.58 -15.26
C ARG A 302 -13.70 -17.71 -16.77
N LYS A 303 -14.92 -17.52 -17.27
CA LYS A 303 -15.16 -17.40 -18.71
C LYS A 303 -14.54 -16.08 -19.19
N SER A 304 -13.76 -16.15 -20.27
CA SER A 304 -13.16 -14.99 -20.97
C SER A 304 -14.22 -14.17 -21.67
#